data_AF-A0A5C7QWH1-F1
#
_entry.id   AF-A0A5C7QWH1-F1
#
_cell.length_a   1.000
_cell.length_b   1.000
_cell.length_c   1.000
_cell.angle_alpha   90.00
_cell.angle_beta   90.00
_cell.angle_gamma   90.00
#
_symmetry.space_group_name_H-M   'P 1'
#
loop_
_entity.id
_entity.type
_entity.pdbx_description
1 polymer ?
#
loop_
_entity_poly.entity_id
_entity_poly.type
_entity_poly.pdbx_seq_one_letter_code
_entity_poly.pdbx_strand_id
1 'polypeptide(L)'
;MHTSTANIADLNEAVANRYGIDRAQDGVLLLVTVRDAAGNGTDPGDLQLAATVAALPDPPRPLALRAIQTAGMTDYIGVFNIAAPASVQFKLTASRGGSRADIATSTELYPR
;
A
#
# COMPACT_ATOMS: atom_id res chain seq x y z
N MET A 1 10.72 -6.65 2.10
CA MET A 1 9.45 -5.90 1.94
C MET A 1 9.36 -5.43 0.49
N HIS A 2 8.18 -5.55 -0.11
CA HIS A 2 7.91 -5.13 -1.49
C HIS A 2 6.65 -4.27 -1.51
N THR A 3 6.60 -3.29 -2.41
CA THR A 3 5.45 -2.42 -2.61
C THR A 3 5.08 -2.33 -4.08
N SER A 4 3.78 -2.27 -4.35
CA SER A 4 3.24 -1.96 -5.67
C SER A 4 2.10 -0.96 -5.54
N THR A 5 1.90 -0.15 -6.58
CA THR A 5 0.83 0.84 -6.64
C THR A 5 -0.03 0.59 -7.87
N ALA A 6 -1.32 0.93 -7.76
CA ALA A 6 -2.24 0.89 -8.88
C ALA A 6 -3.24 2.04 -8.76
N ASN A 7 -3.60 2.65 -9.89
CA ASN A 7 -4.78 3.48 -9.96
C ASN A 7 -6.01 2.58 -9.70
N ILE A 8 -6.85 2.97 -8.75
CA ILE A 8 -8.03 2.16 -8.36
C ILE A 8 -8.95 1.94 -9.55
N ALA A 9 -9.06 2.96 -10.39
CA ALA A 9 -9.93 2.94 -11.54
C ALA A 9 -9.49 1.87 -12.57
N ASP A 10 -8.21 1.50 -12.58
CA ASP A 10 -7.59 0.57 -13.53
C ASP A 10 -7.45 -0.86 -12.98
N LEU A 11 -7.87 -1.08 -11.73
CA LEU A 11 -7.95 -2.43 -11.17
C LEU A 11 -8.93 -3.29 -11.97
N ASN A 12 -8.61 -4.57 -12.15
CA ASN A 12 -9.60 -5.52 -12.62
C ASN A 12 -10.60 -5.89 -11.49
N GLU A 13 -11.77 -6.40 -11.86
CA GLU A 13 -12.85 -6.71 -10.91
C GLU A 13 -12.44 -7.77 -9.88
N ALA A 14 -11.69 -8.79 -10.29
CA ALA A 14 -11.26 -9.86 -9.38
C ALA A 14 -10.34 -9.34 -8.26
N VAL A 15 -9.42 -8.42 -8.59
CA VAL A 15 -8.50 -7.80 -7.63
C VAL A 15 -9.25 -6.83 -6.72
N ALA A 16 -10.12 -6.00 -7.29
CA ALA A 16 -10.95 -5.08 -6.51
C ALA A 16 -11.82 -5.83 -5.48
N ASN A 17 -12.50 -6.90 -5.90
CA ASN A 17 -13.31 -7.73 -5.01
C ASN A 17 -12.47 -8.44 -3.94
N ARG A 18 -11.30 -8.99 -4.31
CA ARG A 18 -10.38 -9.62 -3.35
C ARG A 18 -9.95 -8.67 -2.25
N TYR A 19 -9.74 -7.39 -2.58
CA TYR A 19 -9.26 -6.40 -1.62
C TYR A 19 -10.40 -5.55 -1.03
N GLY A 20 -11.65 -5.74 -1.46
CA GLY A 20 -12.79 -4.96 -1.00
C GLY A 20 -12.70 -3.48 -1.38
N ILE A 21 -12.24 -3.20 -2.60
CA ILE A 21 -12.07 -1.85 -3.13
C ILE A 21 -13.19 -1.56 -4.13
N ASP A 22 -13.92 -0.48 -3.91
CA ASP A 22 -14.83 0.05 -4.91
C ASP A 22 -14.03 0.70 -6.05
N ARG A 23 -14.26 0.27 -7.29
CA ARG A 23 -13.59 0.80 -8.49
C ARG A 23 -14.19 2.11 -8.98
N ALA A 24 -15.35 2.50 -8.48
CA ALA A 24 -15.99 3.76 -8.80
C ALA A 24 -15.34 4.96 -8.09
N GLN A 25 -14.50 4.72 -7.08
CA GLN A 25 -13.77 5.77 -6.39
C GLN A 25 -12.47 6.14 -7.12
N ASP A 26 -12.09 7.41 -7.04
CA ASP A 26 -10.78 7.87 -7.46
C ASP A 26 -9.71 7.60 -6.39
N GLY A 27 -8.49 7.31 -6.86
CA GLY A 27 -7.32 7.26 -6.00
C GLY A 27 -6.31 6.18 -6.35
N VAL A 28 -5.37 5.99 -5.44
CA VAL A 28 -4.29 5.02 -5.55
C VAL A 28 -4.46 3.93 -4.49
N LEU A 29 -4.35 2.68 -4.92
CA LEU A 29 -4.08 1.55 -4.05
C LEU A 29 -2.58 1.38 -3.87
N LEU A 30 -2.12 1.33 -2.63
CA LEU A 30 -0.82 0.82 -2.23
C LEU A 30 -0.98 -0.62 -1.72
N LEU A 31 -0.29 -1.57 -2.32
CA LEU A 31 -0.16 -2.93 -1.82
C LEU A 31 1.24 -3.15 -1.24
N VAL A 32 1.29 -3.70 -0.04
CA VAL A 32 2.53 -3.96 0.70
C VAL A 32 2.60 -5.43 1.05
N THR A 33 3.69 -6.05 0.61
CA THR A 33 3.98 -7.46 0.82
C THR A 33 5.21 -7.55 1.71
N VAL A 34 5.03 -8.07 2.93
CA VAL A 34 6.13 -8.28 3.87
C VAL A 34 6.37 -9.78 4.00
N ARG A 35 7.62 -10.16 3.80
CA ARG A 35 8.10 -11.55 3.86
C ARG A 35 9.38 -11.60 4.68
N ASP A 36 9.66 -12.73 5.28
CA ASP A 36 10.92 -13.00 5.98
C ASP A 36 12.06 -13.33 4.98
N ALA A 37 13.25 -13.63 5.50
CA ALA A 37 14.43 -13.96 4.70
C ALA A 37 14.27 -15.28 3.90
N ALA A 38 13.38 -16.18 4.33
CA ALA A 38 13.06 -17.41 3.62
C ALA A 38 11.92 -17.24 2.61
N GLY A 39 11.35 -16.03 2.50
CA GLY A 39 10.23 -15.72 1.60
C GLY A 39 8.86 -16.05 2.17
N ASN A 40 8.77 -16.49 3.43
CA ASN A 40 7.50 -16.81 4.08
C ASN A 40 6.76 -15.54 4.52
N GLY A 41 5.45 -15.69 4.73
CA GLY A 41 4.64 -14.65 5.39
C GLY A 41 5.18 -14.32 6.78
N THR A 42 5.09 -13.06 7.15
CA THR A 42 5.42 -12.57 8.49
C THR A 42 4.16 -12.61 9.36
N ASP A 43 4.27 -13.08 10.61
CA ASP A 43 3.18 -12.95 11.58
C ASP A 43 2.84 -11.46 11.79
N PRO A 44 1.58 -11.04 11.61
CA PRO A 44 1.17 -9.65 11.82
C PRO A 44 1.47 -9.12 13.23
N GLY A 45 1.46 -9.99 14.26
CA GLY A 45 1.68 -9.60 15.65
C GLY A 45 3.11 -9.16 15.95
N ASP A 46 4.08 -9.59 15.15
CA ASP A 46 5.50 -9.26 15.31
C ASP A 46 5.94 -8.04 14.49
N LEU A 47 5.07 -7.57 13.59
CA LEU A 47 5.40 -6.57 12.59
C LEU A 47 4.72 -5.24 12.91
N GLN A 48 5.53 -4.23 13.18
CA GLN A 48 5.05 -2.85 13.20
C GLN A 48 5.26 -2.24 11.82
N LEU A 49 4.17 -1.81 11.18
CA LEU A 49 4.18 -1.18 9.87
C LEU A 49 3.57 0.22 9.97
N ALA A 50 4.35 1.23 9.64
CA ALA A 50 3.91 2.62 9.55
C ALA A 50 4.02 3.09 8.10
N ALA A 51 3.02 3.82 7.62
CA ALA A 51 3.03 4.42 6.30
C ALA A 51 2.64 5.89 6.33
N THR A 52 3.24 6.67 5.44
CA THR A 52 2.81 8.02 5.10
C THR A 52 2.60 8.15 3.61
N VAL A 53 1.75 9.11 3.24
CA VAL A 53 1.41 9.44 1.86
C VAL A 53 1.35 10.94 1.67
N ALA A 54 1.79 11.42 0.50
CA ALA A 54 1.71 12.81 0.08
C ALA A 54 1.27 12.88 -1.39
N ALA A 55 0.43 13.86 -1.72
CA ALA A 55 0.26 14.32 -3.10
C ALA A 55 1.16 15.54 -3.28
N LEU A 56 2.19 15.46 -4.11
CA LEU A 56 3.22 16.49 -4.12
C LEU A 56 2.67 17.82 -4.67
N PRO A 57 3.03 18.97 -4.05
CA PRO A 57 4.05 19.16 -3.02
C PRO A 57 3.56 19.13 -1.56
N ASP A 58 2.35 18.62 -1.30
CA ASP A 58 1.75 18.63 0.04
C ASP A 58 2.61 17.90 1.08
N PRO A 59 2.54 18.29 2.37
CA PRO A 59 3.23 17.58 3.43
C PRO A 59 2.70 16.13 3.58
N PRO A 60 3.57 15.15 3.89
CA PRO A 60 3.14 13.78 4.15
C PRO A 60 2.19 13.69 5.34
N ARG A 61 1.16 12.84 5.20
CA ARG A 61 0.24 12.49 6.27
C ARG A 61 0.23 10.98 6.54
N PRO A 62 -0.15 10.53 7.74
CA PRO A 62 -0.30 9.11 8.01
C PRO A 62 -1.26 8.44 7.03
N LEU A 63 -0.88 7.25 6.55
CA LEU A 63 -1.73 6.38 5.75
C LEU A 63 -2.14 5.17 6.59
N ALA A 64 -3.45 4.99 6.78
CA ALA A 64 -3.97 3.79 7.42
C ALA A 64 -3.74 2.58 6.52
N LEU A 65 -3.17 1.52 7.10
CA LEU A 65 -2.97 0.25 6.43
C LEU A 65 -3.91 -0.80 7.01
N ARG A 66 -4.58 -1.54 6.12
CA ARG A 66 -5.44 -2.67 6.48
C ARG A 66 -4.77 -3.98 6.10
N ALA A 67 -4.64 -4.89 7.06
CA ALA A 67 -4.21 -6.25 6.80
C ALA A 67 -5.29 -7.02 6.03
N ILE A 68 -4.85 -7.81 5.06
CA ILE A 68 -5.68 -8.74 4.29
C ILE A 68 -4.99 -10.10 4.24
N GLN A 69 -5.78 -11.17 4.34
CA GLN A 69 -5.26 -12.53 4.21
C GLN A 69 -5.42 -12.99 2.77
N THR A 70 -4.31 -13.30 2.12
CA THR A 70 -4.26 -13.80 0.74
C THR A 70 -3.45 -15.09 0.72
N ALA A 71 -4.08 -16.21 0.34
CA ALA A 71 -3.43 -17.52 0.20
C ALA A 71 -2.58 -17.94 1.43
N GLY A 72 -3.08 -17.67 2.64
CA GLY A 72 -2.39 -18.00 3.89
C GLY A 72 -1.27 -17.02 4.30
N MET A 73 -1.09 -15.93 3.56
CA MET A 73 -0.14 -14.86 3.88
C MET A 73 -0.88 -13.55 4.18
N THR A 74 -0.29 -12.73 5.04
CA THR A 74 -0.78 -11.37 5.27
C THR A 74 -0.12 -10.40 4.29
N ASP A 75 -0.94 -9.66 3.56
CA ASP A 75 -0.54 -8.44 2.86
C ASP A 75 -1.23 -7.24 3.51
N TYR A 76 -0.74 -6.04 3.23
CA TYR A 76 -1.34 -4.81 3.73
C TYR A 76 -1.71 -3.91 2.57
N ILE A 77 -2.86 -3.27 2.65
CA ILE A 77 -3.30 -2.29 1.68
C ILE A 77 -3.49 -0.93 2.31
N GLY A 78 -3.11 0.11 1.58
CA GLY A 78 -3.44 1.50 1.87
C GLY A 78 -4.19 2.10 0.69
N VAL A 79 -5.25 2.85 0.98
CA VAL A 79 -6.02 3.56 -0.06
C VAL A 79 -5.83 5.05 0.15
N PHE A 80 -5.45 5.73 -0.93
CA PHE A 80 -5.32 7.18 -0.96
C PHE A 80 -6.27 7.78 -1.98
N ASN A 81 -7.38 8.33 -1.50
CA ASN A 81 -8.36 8.98 -2.36
C ASN A 81 -7.82 10.33 -2.83
N ILE A 82 -7.68 10.47 -4.14
CA ILE A 82 -7.26 11.70 -4.81
C ILE A 82 -7.70 11.65 -6.27
N ALA A 83 -8.09 12.80 -6.82
CA ALA A 83 -8.39 12.94 -8.24
C ALA A 83 -7.12 13.07 -9.08
N ALA A 84 -7.15 12.55 -10.30
CA ALA A 84 -6.11 12.82 -11.29
C ALA A 84 -6.24 14.25 -11.87
N PRO A 85 -5.14 14.88 -12.34
CA PRO A 85 -3.76 14.39 -12.28
C PRO A 85 -3.14 14.58 -10.89
N ALA A 86 -2.32 13.63 -10.45
CA ALA A 86 -1.60 13.74 -9.18
C ALA A 86 -0.32 12.90 -9.14
N SER A 87 0.75 13.47 -8.59
CA SER A 87 1.97 12.73 -8.23
C SER A 87 1.90 12.32 -6.77
N VAL A 88 1.84 11.02 -6.49
CA VAL A 88 1.65 10.50 -5.13
C VAL A 88 2.93 9.80 -4.67
N GLN A 89 3.44 10.19 -3.51
CA GLN A 89 4.57 9.55 -2.84
C GLN A 89 4.12 8.82 -1.58
N PHE A 90 4.51 7.57 -1.45
CA PHE A 90 4.35 6.74 -0.26
C PHE A 90 5.70 6.48 0.38
N LYS A 91 5.74 6.49 1.71
CA LYS A 91 6.89 6.05 2.51
C LYS A 91 6.42 5.07 3.56
N LEU A 92 7.13 3.96 3.73
CA LEU A 92 6.81 2.96 4.72
C LEU A 92 8.04 2.59 5.55
N THR A 93 7.78 2.31 6.82
CA THR A 93 8.73 1.76 7.78
C THR A 93 8.16 0.47 8.32
N ALA A 94 8.92 -0.62 8.21
CA ALA A 94 8.65 -1.88 8.84
C ALA A 94 9.68 -2.12 9.96
N SER A 95 9.23 -2.48 11.16
CA SER A 95 10.11 -2.91 12.26
C SER A 95 9.67 -4.23 12.89
N ARG A 96 10.65 -5.10 13.16
CA ARG A 96 10.47 -6.43 13.74
C ARG A 96 11.69 -6.82 14.57
N GLY A 97 11.52 -7.16 15.85
CA GLY A 97 12.61 -7.68 16.70
C GLY A 97 13.89 -6.83 16.69
N GLY A 98 13.76 -5.50 16.64
CA GLY A 98 14.91 -4.57 16.56
C GLY A 98 15.47 -4.32 15.15
N SER A 99 15.06 -5.12 14.16
CA SER A 99 15.35 -4.85 12.74
C SER A 99 14.39 -3.81 12.18
N ARG A 100 14.87 -2.95 11.28
CA ARG A 100 14.09 -1.90 10.60
C ARG A 100 14.38 -1.91 9.10
N ALA A 101 13.33 -1.74 8.30
CA ALA A 101 13.42 -1.54 6.86
C ALA A 101 12.53 -0.36 6.45
N ASP A 102 13.06 0.51 5.60
CA ASP A 102 12.34 1.64 5.03
C ASP A 102 12.21 1.47 3.51
N ILE A 103 11.07 1.83 2.93
CA ILE A 103 10.86 1.85 1.48
C ILE A 103 10.07 3.09 1.09
N ALA A 104 10.36 3.64 -0.08
CA ALA A 104 9.57 4.69 -0.70
C ALA A 104 9.15 4.24 -2.10
N THR A 105 7.93 4.58 -2.49
CA THR A 105 7.44 4.34 -3.85
C THR A 105 6.59 5.53 -4.26
N SER A 106 6.59 5.82 -5.56
CA SER A 106 5.80 6.91 -6.13
C SER A 106 4.98 6.40 -7.29
N THR A 107 3.87 7.09 -7.58
CA THR A 107 3.09 6.83 -8.78
C THR A 107 2.46 8.11 -9.30
N GLU A 108 2.23 8.12 -10.60
CA GLU A 108 1.57 9.20 -11.31
C GLU A 108 0.15 8.76 -11.68
N LEU A 109 -0.83 9.57 -11.29
CA LEU A 109 -2.20 9.45 -11.73
C LEU A 109 -2.42 10.36 -12.93
N TYR A 110 -2.88 9.78 -14.04
CA TYR A 110 -3.22 10.52 -15.25
C TYR A 110 -4.74 10.62 -15.41
N PRO A 111 -5.24 11.71 -16.03
CA PRO A 111 -6.64 11.80 -16.44
C PRO A 111 -6.99 10.67 -17.43
N ARG A 112 -8.26 10.31 -17.47
CA ARG A 112 -8.81 9.34 -18.42
C ARG A 112 -9.16 9.97 -19.76
#